data_AF-A0A420YSE8-F1
#
_entry.id   AF-A0A420YSE8-F1
#
_cell.length_a   1.000
_cell.length_b   1.000
_cell.length_c   1.000
_cell.angle_alpha   90.00
_cell.angle_beta   90.00
_cell.angle_gamma   90.00
#
_symmetry.space_group_name_H-M   'P 1'
#
loop_
_entity.id
_entity.type
_entity.pdbx_description
1 polymer ?
#
loop_
_entity_poly.entity_id
_entity_poly.type
_entity_poly.pdbx_seq_one_letter_code
_entity_poly.pdbx_strand_id
1 'polypeptide(L)'
;MNQLVKGRVYTLIGAIGWGLSGACGQYLMNDSAVSPIYLTVLRMMIAGLVLTLFAYWKQPKQFREVVKSPKIMGKMLFFGIFGLMLCQLTYLIAIHSSNAGTATVLQYTCPILIVIYVSLKEKTVPTVMEFVAIFFALVGTFVIATHGNPFNLSLTPAGLFWGIISAFTYALYTLLPGKLIRQWGSLIVTGLGLLSGGIL
;
A
#
# COMPACT_ATOMS: atom_id res chain seq x y z
N MET A 1 -2.76 -8.90 -29.01
CA MET A 1 -2.42 -9.52 -27.71
C MET A 1 -3.70 -9.66 -26.88
N ASN A 2 -4.01 -10.88 -26.42
CA ASN A 2 -5.22 -11.19 -25.66
C ASN A 2 -5.29 -10.36 -24.36
N GLN A 3 -6.48 -9.91 -23.95
CA GLN A 3 -6.67 -9.06 -22.76
C GLN A 3 -6.14 -9.74 -21.48
N LEU A 4 -6.27 -11.07 -21.39
CA LEU A 4 -5.72 -11.87 -20.30
C LEU A 4 -4.19 -11.83 -20.24
N VAL A 5 -3.52 -11.86 -21.40
CA VAL A 5 -2.05 -11.80 -21.48
C VAL A 5 -1.55 -10.41 -21.07
N LYS A 6 -2.22 -9.35 -21.55
CA LYS A 6 -1.93 -7.98 -21.11
C LYS A 6 -2.06 -7.82 -19.60
N GLY A 7 -3.15 -8.33 -19.02
CA GLY A 7 -3.38 -8.30 -17.57
C GLY A 7 -2.27 -8.99 -16.79
N ARG A 8 -1.91 -10.23 -17.16
CA ARG A 8 -0.83 -10.98 -16.52
C ARG A 8 0.52 -10.24 -16.59
N VAL A 9 0.85 -9.68 -17.75
CA VAL A 9 2.10 -8.91 -17.92
C VAL A 9 2.12 -7.68 -17.01
N TYR A 10 1.01 -6.92 -16.95
CA TYR A 10 0.93 -5.76 -16.05
C TYR A 10 1.03 -6.14 -14.57
N THR A 11 0.42 -7.26 -14.16
CA THR A 11 0.56 -7.76 -12.79
C THR A 11 2.00 -8.13 -12.47
N LEU A 12 2.71 -8.80 -13.37
CA LEU A 12 4.11 -9.17 -13.18
C LEU A 12 5.02 -7.93 -13.08
N ILE A 13 4.86 -6.98 -13.99
CA ILE A 13 5.63 -5.72 -13.95
C ILE A 13 5.35 -4.97 -12.65
N GLY A 14 4.09 -4.91 -12.22
CA GLY A 14 3.70 -4.29 -10.95
C GLY A 14 4.34 -4.98 -9.74
N ALA A 15 4.32 -6.31 -9.70
CA ALA A 15 4.91 -7.09 -8.61
C ALA A 15 6.44 -6.91 -8.53
N ILE A 16 7.12 -6.94 -9.68
CA ILE A 16 8.58 -6.70 -9.76
C ILE A 16 8.90 -5.27 -9.31
N GLY A 17 8.16 -4.28 -9.81
CA GLY A 17 8.35 -2.88 -9.41
C GLY A 17 8.12 -2.65 -7.92
N TRP A 18 7.12 -3.30 -7.34
CA TRP A 18 6.82 -3.22 -5.92
C TRP A 18 7.95 -3.84 -5.06
N GLY A 19 8.41 -5.05 -5.41
CA GLY A 19 9.50 -5.73 -4.71
C GLY A 19 10.84 -4.98 -4.83
N LEU A 20 11.20 -4.55 -6.04
CA LEU A 20 12.40 -3.74 -6.31
C LEU A 20 12.38 -2.45 -5.47
N SER A 21 11.22 -1.79 -5.40
CA SER A 21 11.09 -0.57 -4.63
C SER A 21 11.33 -0.76 -3.13
N GLY A 22 10.95 -1.90 -2.56
CA GLY A 22 11.23 -2.22 -1.15
C GLY A 22 12.72 -2.42 -0.91
N ALA A 23 13.38 -3.20 -1.77
CA ALA A 23 14.82 -3.47 -1.69
C ALA A 23 15.67 -2.20 -1.86
N CYS A 24 15.37 -1.38 -2.88
CA CYS A 24 16.04 -0.09 -3.07
C CYS A 24 15.79 0.87 -1.90
N GLY A 25 14.58 0.86 -1.34
CA GLY A 25 14.26 1.66 -0.16
C GLY A 25 15.09 1.25 1.05
N GLN A 26 15.22 -0.06 1.31
CA GLN A 26 16.07 -0.58 2.38
C GLN A 26 17.53 -0.16 2.20
N TYR A 27 18.08 -0.30 1.00
CA TYR A 27 19.44 0.13 0.67
C TYR A 27 19.65 1.63 0.95
N LEU A 28 18.75 2.50 0.46
CA LEU A 28 18.86 3.95 0.68
C LEU A 28 18.79 4.35 2.17
N MET A 29 17.98 3.64 2.97
CA MET A 29 17.86 3.91 4.40
C MET A 29 19.08 3.40 5.19
N ASN A 30 19.65 2.28 4.79
CA ASN A 30 20.79 1.66 5.49
C ASN A 30 22.14 2.29 5.09
N ASP A 31 22.36 2.51 3.80
CA ASP A 31 23.67 2.92 3.26
C ASP A 31 23.79 4.43 3.02
N SER A 32 22.68 5.15 2.87
CA SER A 32 22.67 6.60 2.62
C SER A 32 22.07 7.42 3.77
N ALA A 33 21.79 6.80 4.92
CA ALA A 33 21.21 7.41 6.11
C ALA A 33 19.93 8.24 5.83
N VAL A 34 19.18 7.90 4.78
CA VAL A 34 17.96 8.62 4.40
C VAL A 34 16.84 8.21 5.33
N SER A 35 16.17 9.19 5.96
CA SER A 35 15.02 8.92 6.83
C SER A 35 13.85 8.29 6.04
N PRO A 36 13.12 7.32 6.62
CA PRO A 36 11.90 6.76 6.04
C PRO A 36 10.87 7.83 5.64
N ILE A 37 10.78 8.91 6.42
CA ILE A 37 9.85 10.02 6.17
C ILE A 37 10.24 10.75 4.88
N TYR A 38 11.52 11.14 4.76
CA TYR A 38 12.01 11.86 3.59
C TYR A 38 11.84 11.03 2.31
N LEU A 39 12.17 9.73 2.38
CA LEU A 39 12.00 8.82 1.24
C LEU A 39 10.52 8.66 0.86
N THR A 40 9.62 8.58 1.84
CA THR A 40 8.17 8.51 1.61
C THR A 40 7.67 9.76 0.88
N VAL A 41 7.97 10.94 1.42
CA VAL A 41 7.56 12.23 0.86
C VAL A 41 8.07 12.39 -0.56
N LEU A 42 9.36 12.13 -0.80
CA LEU A 42 9.96 12.27 -2.13
C LEU A 42 9.31 11.32 -3.15
N ARG A 43 9.10 10.05 -2.79
CA ARG A 43 8.41 9.09 -3.66
C ARG A 43 6.97 9.52 -3.97
N MET A 44 6.23 9.99 -2.97
CA MET A 44 4.85 10.42 -3.12
C MET A 44 4.73 11.72 -3.93
N MET A 45 5.61 12.70 -3.72
CA MET A 45 5.62 13.94 -4.48
C MET A 45 5.96 13.69 -5.95
N ILE A 46 7.00 12.91 -6.26
CA ILE A 46 7.40 12.63 -7.64
C ILE A 46 6.28 11.85 -8.36
N ALA A 47 5.82 10.75 -7.77
CA ALA A 47 4.76 9.93 -8.37
C ALA A 47 3.43 10.70 -8.46
N GLY A 48 3.09 11.46 -7.43
CA GLY A 48 1.90 12.29 -7.36
C GLY A 48 1.90 13.38 -8.43
N LEU A 49 3.01 14.08 -8.61
CA LEU A 49 3.16 15.10 -9.65
C LEU A 49 3.02 14.48 -11.05
N VAL A 50 3.79 13.42 -11.33
CA VAL A 50 3.77 12.76 -12.64
C VAL A 50 2.38 12.22 -12.98
N LEU A 51 1.73 11.52 -12.05
CA LEU A 51 0.41 10.95 -12.28
C LEU A 51 -0.68 12.02 -12.35
N THR A 52 -0.58 13.09 -11.57
CA THR A 52 -1.53 14.22 -11.61
C THR A 52 -1.44 14.96 -12.95
N LEU A 53 -0.23 15.25 -13.43
CA LEU A 53 -0.01 15.86 -14.74
C LEU A 53 -0.53 14.95 -15.87
N PHE A 54 -0.27 13.65 -15.77
CA PHE A 54 -0.78 12.69 -16.74
C PHE A 54 -2.32 12.59 -16.70
N ALA A 55 -2.93 12.65 -15.51
CA ALA A 55 -4.37 12.69 -15.33
C ALA A 55 -4.99 13.94 -15.95
N TYR A 56 -4.34 15.10 -15.77
CA TYR A 56 -4.77 16.37 -16.34
C TYR A 56 -4.84 16.31 -17.86
N TRP A 57 -3.86 15.71 -18.53
CA TRP A 57 -3.86 15.58 -19.99
C TRP A 57 -4.80 14.49 -20.51
N LYS A 58 -4.86 13.34 -19.83
CA LYS A 58 -5.64 12.19 -20.31
C LYS A 58 -7.14 12.29 -20.00
N GLN A 59 -7.49 12.96 -18.90
CA GLN A 59 -8.87 13.04 -18.39
C GLN A 59 -9.24 14.48 -17.95
N PRO A 60 -9.06 15.51 -18.80
CA PRO A 60 -9.15 16.93 -18.41
C PRO A 60 -10.52 17.33 -17.86
N LYS A 61 -11.62 16.79 -18.42
CA LYS A 61 -12.98 17.09 -17.97
C LYS A 61 -13.24 16.60 -16.54
N GLN A 62 -12.97 15.32 -16.30
CA GLN A 62 -13.13 14.68 -14.99
C GLN A 62 -12.19 15.29 -13.95
N PHE A 63 -10.95 15.58 -14.34
CA PHE A 63 -9.98 16.26 -13.47
C PHE A 63 -10.50 17.62 -13.01
N ARG A 64 -11.04 18.43 -13.94
CA ARG A 64 -11.58 19.76 -13.61
C ARG A 64 -12.81 19.68 -12.71
N GLU A 65 -13.67 18.67 -12.87
CA GLU A 65 -14.82 18.44 -12.01
C GLU A 65 -14.41 18.10 -10.57
N VAL A 66 -13.42 17.23 -10.42
CA VAL A 66 -12.85 16.85 -9.11
C VAL A 66 -12.26 18.07 -8.41
N VAL A 67 -11.42 18.84 -9.10
CA VAL A 67 -10.72 20.01 -8.53
C VAL A 67 -11.70 21.11 -8.14
N LYS A 68 -12.80 21.28 -8.89
CA LYS A 68 -13.86 22.24 -8.56
C LYS A 68 -14.73 21.82 -7.38
N SER A 69 -14.74 20.55 -7.01
CA SER A 69 -15.61 20.03 -5.95
C SER A 69 -14.83 19.84 -4.64
N PRO A 70 -14.95 20.76 -3.66
CA PRO A 70 -14.22 20.65 -2.40
C PRO A 70 -14.60 19.38 -1.62
N LYS A 71 -15.83 18.88 -1.79
CA LYS A 71 -16.29 17.63 -1.17
C LYS A 71 -15.56 16.40 -1.74
N ILE A 72 -15.29 16.38 -3.04
CA ILE A 72 -14.57 15.27 -3.67
C ILE A 72 -13.08 15.38 -3.35
N MET A 73 -12.53 16.60 -3.44
CA MET A 73 -11.15 16.86 -3.06
C MET A 73 -10.90 16.45 -1.60
N GLY A 74 -11.78 16.80 -0.66
CA GLY A 74 -11.67 16.39 0.74
C GLY A 74 -11.63 14.87 0.93
N LYS A 75 -12.39 14.10 0.13
CA LYS A 75 -12.31 12.63 0.13
C LYS A 75 -11.01 12.10 -0.45
N MET A 76 -10.46 12.77 -1.47
CA MET A 76 -9.16 12.42 -2.03
C MET A 76 -8.02 12.74 -1.07
N LEU A 77 -8.07 13.87 -0.37
CA LEU A 77 -7.15 14.22 0.71
C LEU A 77 -7.19 13.17 1.83
N PHE A 78 -8.41 12.82 2.28
CA PHE A 78 -8.58 11.78 3.29
C PHE A 78 -7.97 10.45 2.86
N PHE A 79 -8.20 10.03 1.61
CA PHE A 79 -7.58 8.84 1.05
C PHE A 79 -6.05 8.99 0.91
N GLY A 80 -5.56 10.15 0.50
CA GLY A 80 -4.13 10.45 0.36
C GLY A 80 -3.38 10.33 1.69
N ILE A 81 -3.95 10.85 2.77
CA ILE A 81 -3.35 10.79 4.11
C ILE A 81 -3.52 9.39 4.72
N PHE A 82 -4.76 8.95 4.91
CA PHE A 82 -5.03 7.75 5.70
C PHE A 82 -4.86 6.45 4.93
N GLY A 83 -5.03 6.49 3.61
CA GLY A 83 -4.80 5.34 2.73
C GLY A 83 -3.35 5.29 2.27
N LEU A 84 -2.89 6.30 1.53
CA LEU A 84 -1.60 6.25 0.85
C LEU A 84 -0.42 6.58 1.75
N MET A 85 -0.41 7.75 2.39
CA MET A 85 0.73 8.26 3.16
C MET A 85 1.03 7.35 4.35
N LEU A 86 0.03 7.06 5.17
CA LEU A 86 0.21 6.16 6.32
C LEU A 86 0.70 4.78 5.89
N CYS A 87 0.13 4.21 4.82
CA CYS A 87 0.58 2.92 4.32
C CYS A 87 2.05 2.93 3.87
N GLN A 88 2.45 3.93 3.08
CA GLN A 88 3.83 4.04 2.59
C GLN A 88 4.81 4.29 3.74
N LEU A 89 4.47 5.19 4.66
CA LEU A 89 5.33 5.57 5.78
C LEU A 89 5.52 4.41 6.74
N THR A 90 4.43 3.78 7.19
CA THR A 90 4.48 2.67 8.14
C THR A 90 5.21 1.46 7.54
N TYR A 91 5.08 1.25 6.22
CA TYR A 91 5.83 0.24 5.49
C TYR A 91 7.34 0.53 5.52
N LEU A 92 7.77 1.74 5.16
CA LEU A 92 9.19 2.10 5.17
C LEU A 92 9.79 2.12 6.58
N ILE A 93 9.03 2.53 7.59
CA ILE A 93 9.47 2.43 9.00
C ILE A 93 9.61 0.96 9.41
N ALA A 94 8.67 0.08 9.02
CA ALA A 94 8.76 -1.35 9.28
C ALA A 94 10.00 -1.95 8.61
N ILE A 95 10.31 -1.57 7.35
CA ILE A 95 11.54 -1.98 6.67
C ILE A 95 12.77 -1.50 7.45
N HIS A 96 12.80 -0.23 7.83
CA HIS A 96 13.94 0.36 8.53
C HIS A 96 14.20 -0.28 9.89
N SER A 97 13.14 -0.63 10.62
CA SER A 97 13.23 -1.31 11.91
C SER A 97 13.40 -2.84 11.80
N SER A 98 13.37 -3.40 10.58
CA SER A 98 13.51 -4.84 10.34
C SER A 98 14.25 -5.11 9.03
N ASN A 99 13.55 -5.56 7.99
CA ASN A 99 14.05 -5.72 6.62
C ASN A 99 12.88 -5.73 5.62
N ALA A 100 13.18 -5.55 4.33
CA ALA A 100 12.18 -5.49 3.26
C ALA A 100 11.31 -6.75 3.16
N GLY A 101 11.89 -7.93 3.35
CA GLY A 101 11.16 -9.20 3.29
C GLY A 101 10.16 -9.35 4.43
N THR A 102 10.56 -9.07 5.66
CA THR A 102 9.71 -9.23 6.84
C THR A 102 8.59 -8.19 6.87
N ALA A 103 8.90 -6.92 6.55
CA ALA A 103 7.89 -5.87 6.45
C ALA A 103 6.84 -6.16 5.36
N THR A 104 7.27 -6.67 4.21
CA THR A 104 6.40 -7.12 3.12
C THR A 104 5.41 -8.17 3.59
N VAL A 105 5.91 -9.16 4.31
CA VAL A 105 5.10 -10.29 4.73
C VAL A 105 4.11 -9.90 5.82
N LEU A 106 4.53 -9.07 6.78
CA LEU A 106 3.63 -8.46 7.75
C LEU A 106 2.56 -7.62 7.04
N GLN A 107 2.92 -6.80 6.05
CA GLN A 107 1.94 -6.03 5.29
C GLN A 107 0.96 -6.92 4.51
N TYR A 108 1.42 -8.07 3.98
CA TYR A 108 0.56 -9.06 3.32
C TYR A 108 -0.34 -9.86 4.25
N THR A 109 -0.35 -9.58 5.56
CA THR A 109 -1.45 -10.00 6.44
C THR A 109 -2.71 -9.12 6.28
N CYS A 110 -2.63 -8.03 5.53
CA CYS A 110 -3.76 -7.17 5.16
C CYS A 110 -5.01 -7.91 4.63
N PRO A 111 -4.93 -8.93 3.76
CA PRO A 111 -6.09 -9.69 3.31
C PRO A 111 -6.90 -10.29 4.47
N ILE A 112 -6.25 -10.67 5.57
CA ILE A 112 -6.92 -11.15 6.80
C ILE A 112 -7.85 -10.05 7.33
N LEU A 113 -7.34 -8.82 7.43
CA LEU A 113 -8.09 -7.65 7.90
C LEU A 113 -9.23 -7.28 6.94
N ILE A 114 -9.00 -7.40 5.63
CA ILE A 114 -10.03 -7.16 4.61
C ILE A 114 -11.16 -8.20 4.74
N VAL A 115 -10.84 -9.49 4.87
CA VAL A 115 -11.83 -10.56 5.04
C VAL A 115 -12.66 -10.32 6.30
N ILE A 116 -12.01 -10.06 7.44
CA ILE A 116 -12.71 -9.74 8.70
C ILE A 116 -13.67 -8.55 8.50
N TYR A 117 -13.19 -7.45 7.91
CA TYR A 117 -14.00 -6.27 7.67
C TYR A 117 -15.21 -6.55 6.77
N VAL A 118 -15.00 -7.25 5.65
CA VAL A 118 -16.06 -7.57 4.68
C VAL A 118 -17.08 -8.53 5.31
N SER A 119 -16.64 -9.57 6.01
CA SER A 119 -17.50 -10.50 6.73
C SER A 119 -18.37 -9.82 7.77
N LEU A 120 -17.81 -8.89 8.57
CA LEU A 120 -18.58 -8.11 9.54
C LEU A 120 -19.60 -7.19 8.86
N LYS A 121 -19.20 -6.56 7.75
CA LYS A 121 -20.04 -5.60 7.02
C LYS A 121 -21.20 -6.28 6.28
N GLU A 122 -20.92 -7.37 5.59
CA GLU A 122 -21.90 -8.13 4.80
C GLU A 122 -22.63 -9.18 5.65
N LYS A 123 -22.24 -9.34 6.93
CA LYS A 123 -22.77 -10.34 7.87
C LYS A 123 -22.66 -11.77 7.34
N THR A 124 -21.58 -12.05 6.62
CA THR A 124 -21.29 -13.37 6.04
C THR A 124 -20.10 -14.01 6.74
N VAL A 125 -20.14 -15.34 6.88
CA VAL A 125 -19.03 -16.09 7.48
C VAL A 125 -17.94 -16.28 6.43
N PRO A 126 -16.65 -16.09 6.76
CA PRO A 126 -15.56 -16.43 5.85
C PRO A 126 -15.66 -17.90 5.42
N THR A 127 -15.31 -18.15 4.17
CA THR A 127 -15.20 -19.50 3.62
C THR A 127 -14.03 -20.26 4.27
N VAL A 128 -14.10 -21.60 4.25
CA VAL A 128 -13.00 -22.45 4.75
C VAL A 128 -11.69 -22.13 4.03
N MET A 129 -11.74 -21.80 2.74
CA MET A 129 -10.57 -21.42 1.96
C MET A 129 -9.93 -20.11 2.43
N GLU A 130 -10.72 -19.11 2.83
CA GLU A 130 -10.20 -17.89 3.44
C GLU A 130 -9.52 -18.19 4.77
N PHE A 131 -10.09 -19.07 5.59
CA PHE A 131 -9.48 -19.47 6.86
C PHE A 131 -8.13 -20.18 6.65
N VAL A 132 -8.06 -21.08 5.67
CA VAL A 132 -6.81 -21.76 5.28
C VAL A 132 -5.78 -20.76 4.75
N ALA A 133 -6.19 -19.80 3.91
CA ALA A 133 -5.30 -18.76 3.39
C ALA A 133 -4.73 -17.87 4.50
N ILE A 134 -5.57 -17.47 5.47
CA ILE A 134 -5.18 -16.73 6.67
C ILE A 134 -4.13 -17.53 7.46
N PHE A 135 -4.38 -18.82 7.69
CA PHE A 135 -3.44 -19.69 8.41
C PHE A 135 -2.08 -19.78 7.71
N PHE A 136 -2.04 -20.07 6.41
CA PHE A 136 -0.79 -20.13 5.65
C PHE A 136 -0.06 -18.77 5.61
N ALA A 137 -0.78 -17.66 5.53
CA ALA A 137 -0.19 -16.32 5.59
C ALA A 137 0.49 -16.06 6.94
N LEU A 138 -0.14 -16.45 8.05
CA LEU A 138 0.44 -16.33 9.40
C LEU A 138 1.68 -17.22 9.56
N VAL A 139 1.61 -18.47 9.09
CA VAL A 139 2.76 -19.40 9.13
C VAL A 139 3.92 -18.89 8.27
N GLY A 140 3.65 -18.44 7.04
CA GLY A 140 4.67 -17.83 6.18
C GLY A 140 5.32 -16.60 6.81
N THR A 141 4.50 -15.75 7.45
CA THR A 141 4.98 -14.61 8.24
C THR A 141 5.90 -15.01 9.37
N PHE A 142 5.51 -16.01 10.14
CA PHE A 142 6.32 -16.51 11.24
C PHE A 142 7.66 -17.06 10.76
N VAL A 143 7.68 -17.88 9.70
CA VAL A 143 8.91 -18.47 9.15
C VAL A 143 9.86 -17.40 8.62
N ILE A 144 9.35 -16.39 7.91
CA ILE A 144 10.18 -15.31 7.36
C ILE A 144 10.71 -14.42 8.49
N ALA A 145 9.88 -14.07 9.48
CA ALA A 145 10.29 -13.23 10.61
C ALA A 145 11.33 -13.91 11.53
N THR A 146 11.34 -15.25 11.56
CA THR A 146 12.30 -16.05 12.36
C THR A 146 13.50 -16.53 11.55
N HIS A 147 13.53 -16.27 10.23
CA HIS A 147 14.46 -16.92 9.28
C HIS A 147 14.54 -18.46 9.48
N GLY A 148 13.44 -19.08 9.92
CA GLY A 148 13.37 -20.51 10.23
C GLY A 148 13.88 -20.92 11.62
N ASN A 149 14.33 -19.99 12.47
CA ASN A 149 14.71 -20.28 13.86
C ASN A 149 13.70 -19.70 14.86
N PRO A 150 12.81 -20.53 15.44
CA PRO A 150 11.73 -20.06 16.33
C PRO A 150 12.21 -19.42 17.64
N PHE A 151 13.49 -19.60 18.00
CA PHE A 151 14.09 -19.02 19.22
C PHE A 151 14.87 -17.72 18.96
N ASN A 152 15.05 -17.34 17.68
CA ASN A 152 15.65 -16.07 17.30
C ASN A 152 14.64 -15.25 16.48
N LEU A 153 14.05 -14.26 17.13
CA LEU A 153 13.23 -13.29 16.42
C LEU A 153 14.16 -12.23 15.82
N SER A 154 14.43 -12.31 14.52
CA SER A 154 15.17 -11.26 13.79
C SER A 154 14.34 -9.98 13.56
N LEU A 155 13.19 -9.89 14.23
CA LEU A 155 12.27 -8.78 14.18
C LEU A 155 12.40 -7.96 15.46
N THR A 156 12.69 -6.67 15.34
CA THR A 156 12.61 -5.75 16.48
C THR A 156 11.15 -5.55 16.90
N PRO A 157 10.86 -5.28 18.18
CA PRO A 157 9.50 -4.94 18.62
C PRO A 157 8.89 -3.77 17.83
N ALA A 158 9.72 -2.79 17.46
CA ALA A 158 9.32 -1.68 16.61
C ALA A 158 8.93 -2.14 15.20
N GLY A 159 9.71 -3.04 14.58
CA GLY A 159 9.41 -3.60 13.26
C GLY A 159 8.08 -4.37 13.24
N LEU A 160 7.78 -5.14 14.30
CA LEU A 160 6.50 -5.82 14.44
C LEU A 160 5.34 -4.83 14.55
N PHE A 161 5.46 -3.84 15.44
CA PHE A 161 4.44 -2.83 15.66
C PHE A 161 4.10 -2.07 14.37
N TRP A 162 5.13 -1.55 13.69
CA TRP A 162 4.95 -0.82 12.44
C TRP A 162 4.48 -1.72 11.29
N GLY A 163 4.90 -2.99 11.25
CA GLY A 163 4.42 -3.94 10.25
C GLY A 163 2.93 -4.25 10.38
N ILE A 164 2.40 -4.41 11.60
CA ILE A 164 0.97 -4.60 11.85
C ILE A 164 0.18 -3.34 11.47
N ILE A 165 0.66 -2.16 11.86
CA ILE A 165 0.04 -0.89 11.43
C ILE A 165 0.07 -0.78 9.90
N SER A 166 1.15 -1.23 9.26
CA SER A 166 1.25 -1.25 7.81
C SER A 166 0.22 -2.15 7.16
N ALA A 167 -0.05 -3.34 7.71
CA ALA A 167 -1.13 -4.20 7.23
C ALA A 167 -2.51 -3.52 7.35
N PHE A 168 -2.77 -2.85 8.48
CA PHE A 168 -4.03 -2.14 8.70
C PHE A 168 -4.22 -0.95 7.74
N THR A 169 -3.18 -0.14 7.58
CA THR A 169 -3.22 1.01 6.66
C THR A 169 -3.25 0.55 5.19
N TYR A 170 -2.66 -0.60 4.86
CA TYR A 170 -2.81 -1.22 3.53
C TYR A 170 -4.24 -1.72 3.26
N ALA A 171 -4.95 -2.17 4.29
CA ALA A 171 -6.37 -2.50 4.18
C ALA A 171 -7.22 -1.24 3.93
N LEU A 172 -6.93 -0.14 4.64
CA LEU A 172 -7.56 1.16 4.37
C LEU A 172 -7.25 1.66 2.95
N TYR A 173 -6.00 1.58 2.51
CA TYR A 173 -5.58 1.90 1.14
C TYR A 173 -6.39 1.12 0.10
N THR A 174 -6.69 -0.15 0.36
CA THR A 174 -7.46 -1.00 -0.56
C THR A 174 -8.96 -0.67 -0.54
N LEU A 175 -9.53 -0.43 0.64
CA LEU A 175 -10.97 -0.30 0.83
C LEU A 175 -11.51 1.12 0.58
N LEU A 176 -10.79 2.16 1.03
CA LEU A 176 -11.23 3.55 0.97
C LEU A 176 -11.48 4.07 -0.47
N PRO A 177 -10.61 3.84 -1.47
CA PRO A 177 -10.77 4.48 -2.76
C PRO A 177 -11.79 3.76 -3.66
N GLY A 178 -12.37 2.62 -3.26
CA GLY A 178 -13.21 1.80 -4.15
C GLY A 178 -14.38 2.55 -4.80
N LYS A 179 -15.07 3.43 -4.06
CA LYS A 179 -16.13 4.29 -4.62
C LYS A 179 -15.57 5.43 -5.49
N LEU A 180 -14.44 6.02 -5.09
CA LEU A 180 -13.78 7.11 -5.81
C LEU A 180 -13.25 6.62 -7.17
N ILE A 181 -12.59 5.47 -7.21
CA ILE A 181 -12.02 4.87 -8.42
C ILE A 181 -13.13 4.52 -9.42
N ARG A 182 -14.26 3.98 -8.95
CA ARG A 182 -15.41 3.67 -9.81
C ARG A 182 -16.01 4.91 -10.47
N GLN A 183 -15.97 6.07 -9.80
CA GLN A 183 -16.55 7.32 -10.30
C GLN A 183 -15.58 8.16 -11.12
N TRP A 184 -14.31 8.24 -10.70
CA TRP A 184 -13.33 9.21 -11.22
C TRP A 184 -12.12 8.56 -11.90
N GLY A 185 -12.05 7.23 -11.92
CA GLY A 185 -10.94 6.47 -12.47
C GLY A 185 -9.75 6.37 -11.52
N SER A 186 -8.94 5.33 -11.69
CA SER A 186 -7.77 5.08 -10.83
C SER A 186 -6.68 6.14 -10.99
N LEU A 187 -6.52 6.70 -12.20
CA LEU A 187 -5.45 7.65 -12.48
C LEU A 187 -5.60 8.96 -11.69
N ILE A 188 -6.80 9.57 -11.73
CA ILE A 188 -7.07 10.82 -10.99
C ILE A 188 -6.99 10.58 -9.48
N VAL A 189 -7.62 9.51 -8.98
CA VAL A 189 -7.69 9.21 -7.55
C VAL A 189 -6.31 8.92 -6.96
N THR A 190 -5.51 8.10 -7.63
CA THR A 190 -4.15 7.77 -7.16
C THR A 190 -3.21 8.97 -7.32
N GLY A 191 -3.28 9.72 -8.42
CA GLY A 191 -2.42 10.88 -8.65
C GLY A 191 -2.63 11.98 -7.61
N LEU A 192 -3.88 12.43 -7.43
CA LEU A 192 -4.21 13.45 -6.43
C LEU A 192 -4.02 12.93 -4.99
N GLY A 193 -4.28 11.65 -4.73
CA GLY A 193 -4.03 11.02 -3.44
C GLY A 193 -2.53 11.01 -3.08
N LEU A 194 -1.66 10.65 -4.01
CA LEU A 194 -0.21 10.65 -3.80
C LEU A 194 0.32 12.08 -3.64
N LEU A 195 -0.15 13.01 -4.48
CA LEU A 195 0.30 14.40 -4.41
C LEU A 195 -0.10 15.05 -3.09
N SER A 196 -1.35 14.85 -2.65
CA SER A 196 -1.83 15.40 -1.38
C SER A 196 -1.14 14.82 -0.16
N GLY A 197 -0.94 13.50 -0.12
CA GLY A 197 -0.20 12.85 0.98
C GLY A 197 1.31 13.11 0.95
N GLY A 198 1.87 13.65 -0.14
CA GLY A 198 3.27 14.07 -0.21
C GLY A 198 3.49 15.55 0.14
N ILE A 199 2.46 16.39 0.05
CA ILE A 199 2.53 17.83 0.37
C ILE A 199 2.28 18.09 1.86
N LEU A 200 1.38 17.30 2.47
CA LEU A 200 1.00 17.39 3.88
C LEU A 200 1.90 16.53 4.76
#